data_AF-A0A523U175-F1
#
_entry.id   AF-A0A523U175-F1
#
_cell.length_a   1.000
_cell.length_b   1.000
_cell.length_c   1.000
_cell.angle_alpha   90.00
_cell.angle_beta   90.00
_cell.angle_gamma   90.00
#
_symmetry.space_group_name_H-M   'P 1'
#
loop_
_entity.id
_entity.type
_entity.pdbx_description
1 polymer ?
#
loop_
_entity_poly.entity_id
_entity_poly.type
_entity_poly.pdbx_seq_one_letter_code
_entity_poly.pdbx_strand_id
1 'polypeptide(L)'
;MSKRIPLIGWIALANGILALIIAVIAFNRKPEVREHSRTIVKETASASGEEIRFRPGSEADTAPMLRDLSKSLRKTDSNLAGLDRKVKKLEEKLDKVNENLDYVAGFIKTVDPRQNRDDLKAPRRAGREAAVIASLRTISSTQEQYRARYGTYGTLDELSTANFIDPILGSGKKSGYDIRIWAYENEWTCTAVPQTTGETGTRGFYVDHSGVIRFTTDGSEPTQNSPALD
;
A
#
# COMPACT_ATOMS: atom_id res chain seq x y z
N MET A 1 -20.86 13.77 -22.35
CA MET A 1 -20.06 12.89 -21.46
C MET A 1 -18.92 13.71 -20.86
N SER A 2 -19.12 14.24 -19.66
CA SER A 2 -18.10 15.03 -18.96
C SER A 2 -17.09 14.06 -18.31
N LYS A 3 -15.88 13.98 -18.87
CA LYS A 3 -14.78 13.18 -18.31
C LYS A 3 -14.32 13.82 -17.01
N ARG A 4 -14.89 13.39 -15.88
CA ARG A 4 -14.40 13.73 -14.54
C ARG A 4 -13.06 13.02 -14.35
N ILE A 5 -11.96 13.75 -14.55
CA ILE A 5 -10.62 13.29 -14.21
C ILE A 5 -10.61 13.03 -12.69
N PRO A 6 -10.21 11.84 -12.21
CA PRO A 6 -10.17 11.54 -10.78
C PRO A 6 -9.24 12.52 -10.07
N LEU A 7 -9.62 12.97 -8.86
CA LEU A 7 -8.91 13.97 -8.05
C LEU A 7 -7.40 13.69 -7.91
N ILE A 8 -7.01 12.41 -7.91
CA ILE A 8 -5.62 11.92 -7.85
C ILE A 8 -4.80 12.35 -9.07
N GLY A 9 -5.40 12.40 -10.26
CA GLY A 9 -4.73 12.85 -11.49
C GLY A 9 -4.38 14.34 -11.47
N TRP A 10 -5.22 15.16 -10.82
CA TRP A 10 -4.94 16.58 -10.64
C TRP A 10 -3.80 16.84 -9.67
N ILE A 11 -3.69 16.04 -8.60
CA ILE A 11 -2.61 16.15 -7.60
C ILE A 11 -1.26 15.77 -8.23
N ALA A 12 -1.21 14.69 -9.03
CA ALA A 12 0.01 14.27 -9.72
C ALA A 12 0.50 15.34 -10.73
N LEU A 13 -0.42 15.98 -11.43
CA LEU A 13 -0.11 17.03 -12.42
C LEU A 13 0.37 18.32 -11.73
N ALA A 14 -0.24 18.69 -10.60
CA ALA A 14 0.18 19.82 -9.78
C ALA A 14 1.60 19.62 -9.19
N ASN A 15 1.88 18.42 -8.65
CA ASN A 15 3.20 18.07 -8.11
C ASN A 15 4.28 18.06 -9.20
N GLY A 16 3.95 17.59 -10.41
CA GLY A 16 4.87 17.61 -11.56
C GLY A 16 5.23 19.03 -12.02
N ILE A 17 4.24 19.93 -12.11
CA ILE A 17 4.46 21.33 -12.46
C ILE A 17 5.31 22.03 -11.39
N LEU A 18 5.05 21.75 -10.12
CA LEU A 18 5.78 22.32 -9.00
C LEU A 18 7.25 21.89 -8.96
N ALA A 19 7.53 20.61 -9.19
CA ALA A 19 8.90 20.08 -9.30
C ALA A 19 9.66 20.77 -10.45
N LEU A 20 8.98 21.06 -11.56
CA LEU A 20 9.56 21.74 -12.70
C LEU A 20 9.89 23.21 -12.40
N ILE A 21 9.02 23.90 -11.66
CA ILE A 21 9.26 25.28 -11.20
C ILE A 21 10.44 25.32 -10.23
N ILE A 22 10.51 24.40 -9.27
CA ILE A 22 11.64 24.30 -8.33
C ILE A 22 12.94 23.99 -9.08
N ALA A 23 12.92 23.09 -10.06
CA ALA A 23 14.09 22.77 -10.89
C ALA A 23 14.58 23.99 -11.70
N VAL A 24 13.66 24.79 -12.27
CA VAL A 24 14.01 26.02 -13.00
C VAL A 24 14.60 27.08 -12.07
N ILE A 25 14.06 27.22 -10.85
CA ILE A 25 14.58 28.16 -9.84
C ILE A 25 15.96 27.69 -9.34
N ALA A 26 16.14 26.39 -9.07
CA ALA A 26 17.41 25.81 -8.66
C ALA A 26 18.48 25.93 -9.75
N PHE A 27 18.09 25.75 -11.03
CA PHE A 27 18.97 25.96 -12.18
C PHE A 27 19.44 27.41 -12.29
N ASN A 28 18.56 28.39 -12.07
CA ASN A 28 18.91 29.81 -12.03
C ASN A 28 19.69 30.24 -10.77
N ARG A 29 19.67 29.42 -9.70
CA ARG A 29 20.46 29.62 -8.47
C ARG A 29 21.87 29.04 -8.52
N LYS A 30 22.25 28.34 -9.60
CA LYS A 30 23.59 27.74 -9.71
C LYS A 30 24.68 28.82 -9.53
N PRO A 31 25.60 28.63 -8.57
CA PRO A 31 26.67 29.60 -8.31
C PRO A 31 27.57 29.80 -9.53
N GLU A 32 27.68 28.80 -10.40
CA GLU A 32 28.38 28.83 -11.68
C GLU A 32 27.95 30.00 -12.57
N VAL A 33 26.66 30.32 -12.64
CA VAL A 33 26.14 31.41 -13.50
C VAL A 33 26.44 32.79 -12.89
N ARG A 34 26.41 32.90 -11.55
CA ARG A 34 26.79 34.10 -10.79
C ARG A 34 28.30 34.36 -10.81
N GLU A 35 29.09 33.29 -10.71
CA GLU A 35 30.55 33.32 -10.80
C GLU A 35 30.94 33.70 -12.22
N HIS A 36 30.43 33.03 -13.27
CA HIS A 36 30.76 33.36 -14.67
C HIS A 36 30.45 34.82 -15.02
N SER A 37 29.36 35.38 -14.49
CA SER A 37 29.04 36.81 -14.64
C SER A 37 30.05 37.73 -13.94
N ARG A 38 30.53 37.35 -12.75
CA ARG A 38 31.57 38.09 -12.00
C ARG A 38 32.95 37.92 -12.62
N THR A 39 33.27 36.76 -13.17
CA THR A 39 34.54 36.49 -13.86
C THR A 39 34.59 37.27 -15.15
N ILE A 40 33.53 37.25 -15.96
CA ILE A 40 33.45 38.06 -17.19
C ILE A 40 33.63 39.55 -16.86
N VAL A 41 32.96 40.08 -15.83
CA VAL A 41 33.11 41.50 -15.42
C VAL A 41 34.51 41.82 -14.87
N LYS A 42 35.13 40.92 -14.11
CA LYS A 42 36.51 41.08 -13.61
C LYS A 42 37.55 40.94 -14.72
N GLU A 43 37.30 40.07 -15.70
CA GLU A 43 38.17 39.79 -16.83
C GLU A 43 38.06 40.89 -17.89
N THR A 44 36.87 41.50 -18.08
CA THR A 44 36.75 42.75 -18.86
C THR A 44 37.41 43.94 -18.14
N ALA A 45 37.39 43.98 -16.81
CA ALA A 45 38.08 45.02 -16.03
C ALA A 45 39.61 44.80 -15.92
N SER A 46 40.08 43.55 -16.06
CA SER A 46 41.51 43.19 -16.04
C SER A 46 42.13 43.22 -17.44
N ALA A 47 41.35 42.96 -18.49
CA ALA A 47 41.78 43.09 -19.89
C ALA A 47 41.89 44.57 -20.34
N SER A 48 41.41 45.53 -19.55
CA SER A 48 41.66 46.96 -19.78
C SER A 48 42.98 47.46 -19.18
N GLY A 49 43.86 46.55 -18.73
CA GLY A 49 45.21 46.85 -18.23
C GLY A 49 46.28 46.93 -19.33
N GLU A 50 45.92 46.77 -20.60
CA GLU A 50 46.79 47.09 -21.72
C GLU A 50 46.54 48.54 -22.13
N GLU A 51 47.62 49.32 -22.21
CA GLU A 51 47.64 50.74 -22.56
C GLU A 51 47.06 50.96 -23.97
N ILE A 52 45.73 50.97 -24.08
CA ILE A 52 45.05 51.46 -25.28
C ILE A 52 45.37 52.94 -25.33
N ARG A 53 46.27 53.35 -26.23
CA ARG A 53 46.37 54.74 -26.71
C ARG A 53 45.00 55.15 -27.26
N PHE A 54 44.12 55.58 -26.37
CA PHE A 54 42.85 56.19 -26.71
C PHE A 54 43.17 57.53 -27.37
N ARG A 55 42.63 57.77 -28.57
CA ARG A 55 42.62 59.11 -29.14
C ARG A 55 42.06 60.07 -28.07
N PRO A 56 42.67 61.24 -27.85
CA PRO A 56 42.32 62.17 -26.76
C PRO A 56 40.97 62.87 -27.02
N GLY A 57 39.89 62.10 -27.02
CA GLY A 57 38.52 62.54 -27.29
C GLY A 57 37.41 61.53 -26.94
N SER A 58 37.70 60.26 -26.63
CA SER A 58 36.65 59.24 -26.40
C SER A 58 36.54 58.71 -24.96
N GLU A 59 37.33 59.24 -24.02
CA GLU A 59 37.28 58.88 -22.59
C GLU A 59 36.16 59.61 -21.82
N ALA A 60 35.75 60.78 -22.31
CA ALA A 60 34.64 61.56 -21.75
C ALA A 60 33.25 60.96 -22.06
N ASP A 61 33.13 60.19 -23.16
CA ASP A 61 31.85 59.61 -23.62
C ASP A 61 31.54 58.23 -23.03
N THR A 62 32.54 57.50 -22.54
CA THR A 62 32.36 56.12 -22.01
C THR A 62 32.03 56.07 -20.51
N ALA A 63 32.53 57.03 -19.72
CA ALA A 63 32.25 57.18 -18.30
C ALA A 63 30.75 57.28 -17.93
N PRO A 64 29.90 58.05 -18.63
CA PRO A 64 28.46 58.08 -18.35
C PRO A 64 27.79 56.73 -18.65
N MET A 65 28.22 56.02 -19.70
CA MET A 65 27.68 54.72 -20.09
C MET A 65 27.96 53.64 -19.03
N LEU A 66 29.18 53.59 -18.50
CA LEU A 66 29.56 52.68 -17.39
C LEU A 66 28.76 52.98 -16.10
N ARG A 67 28.48 54.26 -15.84
CA ARG A 67 27.70 54.69 -14.68
C ARG A 67 26.24 54.27 -14.79
N ASP A 68 25.66 54.35 -15.98
CA ASP A 68 24.29 53.90 -16.22
C ASP A 68 24.17 52.38 -16.24
N LEU A 69 25.18 51.67 -16.76
CA LEU A 69 25.28 50.21 -16.65
C LEU A 69 25.31 49.77 -15.16
N SER A 70 26.09 50.46 -14.33
CA SER A 70 26.16 50.20 -12.88
C SER A 70 24.82 50.43 -12.18
N LYS A 71 24.09 51.50 -12.53
CA LYS A 71 22.73 51.74 -11.99
C LYS A 71 21.76 50.65 -12.42
N SER A 72 21.83 50.22 -13.67
CA SER A 72 20.99 49.14 -14.22
C SER A 72 21.27 47.81 -13.51
N LEU A 73 22.54 47.47 -13.30
CA LEU A 73 22.98 46.30 -12.52
C LEU A 73 22.43 46.34 -11.09
N ARG A 74 22.60 47.45 -10.36
CA ARG A 74 22.05 47.59 -8.98
C ARG A 74 20.53 47.45 -8.94
N LYS A 75 19.82 48.02 -9.93
CA LYS A 75 18.37 47.88 -10.04
C LYS A 75 17.99 46.40 -10.26
N THR A 76 18.74 45.69 -11.09
CA THR A 76 18.53 44.27 -11.37
C THR A 76 18.77 43.42 -10.12
N ASP A 77 19.84 43.69 -9.35
CA ASP A 77 20.12 43.03 -8.07
C ASP A 77 19.02 43.28 -7.03
N SER A 78 18.51 44.50 -6.95
CA SER A 78 17.41 44.85 -6.03
C SER A 78 16.12 44.11 -6.38
N ASN A 79 15.83 43.96 -7.68
CA ASN A 79 14.68 43.20 -8.16
C ASN A 79 14.83 41.71 -7.88
N LEU A 80 16.03 41.15 -8.07
CA LEU A 80 16.35 39.75 -7.78
C LEU A 80 16.16 39.44 -6.29
N ALA A 81 16.65 40.32 -5.41
CA ALA A 81 16.44 40.20 -3.96
C ALA A 81 14.97 40.33 -3.54
N GLY A 82 14.16 41.11 -4.28
CA GLY A 82 12.71 41.16 -4.12
C GLY A 82 12.04 39.86 -4.54
N LEU A 83 12.51 39.24 -5.61
CA LEU A 83 12.01 37.97 -6.11
C LEU A 83 12.33 36.81 -5.17
N ASP A 84 13.56 36.75 -4.63
CA ASP A 84 13.97 35.74 -3.65
C ASP A 84 13.08 35.76 -2.39
N ARG A 85 12.70 36.96 -1.93
CA ARG A 85 11.76 37.11 -0.80
C ARG A 85 10.35 36.59 -1.12
N LYS A 86 9.88 36.79 -2.35
CA LYS A 86 8.59 36.25 -2.80
C LYS A 86 8.64 34.72 -2.93
N VAL A 87 9.73 34.17 -3.47
CA VAL A 87 9.95 32.72 -3.58
C VAL A 87 9.92 32.08 -2.20
N LYS A 88 10.65 32.64 -1.22
CA LYS A 88 10.66 32.13 0.16
C LYS A 88 9.26 32.10 0.80
N LYS A 89 8.43 33.13 0.55
CA LYS A 89 7.03 33.16 1.02
C LYS A 89 6.16 32.12 0.34
N LEU A 90 6.43 31.79 -0.91
CA LEU A 90 5.70 30.75 -1.65
C LEU A 90 6.09 29.35 -1.17
N GLU A 91 7.38 29.12 -0.91
CA GLU A 91 7.89 27.88 -0.30
C GLU A 91 7.22 27.63 1.05
N GLU A 92 7.15 28.64 1.93
CA GLU A 92 6.48 28.50 3.24
C GLU A 92 4.97 28.21 3.13
N LYS A 93 4.30 28.81 2.13
CA LYS A 93 2.88 28.53 1.87
C LYS A 93 2.67 27.11 1.34
N LEU A 94 3.59 26.64 0.50
CA LEU A 94 3.56 25.30 -0.05
C LEU A 94 3.72 24.25 1.05
N ASP A 95 4.65 24.47 1.99
CA ASP A 95 4.85 23.58 3.13
C ASP A 95 3.57 23.43 3.96
N LYS A 96 2.87 24.54 4.23
CA LYS A 96 1.58 24.53 4.94
C LYS A 96 0.48 23.80 4.16
N VAL A 97 0.49 23.90 2.83
CA VAL A 97 -0.46 23.16 1.98
C VAL A 97 -0.17 21.67 2.03
N ASN A 98 1.10 21.26 2.00
CA ASN A 98 1.51 19.85 2.08
C ASN A 98 1.12 19.23 3.44
N GLU A 99 1.36 19.94 4.54
CA GLU A 99 0.98 19.49 5.88
C GLU A 99 -0.55 19.30 6.02
N ASN A 100 -1.34 20.24 5.47
CA ASN A 100 -2.80 20.10 5.42
C ASN A 100 -3.23 18.95 4.51
N LEU A 101 -2.54 18.71 3.40
CA LEU A 101 -2.80 17.57 2.50
C LEU A 101 -2.54 16.25 3.21
N ASP A 102 -1.46 16.14 3.99
CA ASP A 102 -1.13 14.97 4.78
C ASP A 102 -2.18 14.72 5.87
N TYR A 103 -2.65 15.77 6.53
CA TYR A 103 -3.74 15.70 7.50
C TYR A 103 -5.05 15.20 6.85
N VAL A 104 -5.43 15.78 5.71
CA VAL A 104 -6.63 15.37 4.96
C VAL A 104 -6.48 13.95 4.41
N ALA A 105 -5.31 13.55 3.95
CA ALA A 105 -5.03 12.19 3.49
C ALA A 105 -5.11 11.19 4.65
N GLY A 106 -4.63 11.55 5.84
CA GLY A 106 -4.79 10.77 7.07
C GLY A 106 -6.27 10.58 7.43
N PHE A 107 -7.05 11.67 7.40
CA PHE A 107 -8.49 11.62 7.66
C PHE A 107 -9.22 10.74 6.63
N ILE A 108 -8.91 10.88 5.33
CA ILE A 108 -9.49 10.05 4.27
C ILE A 108 -9.15 8.56 4.47
N LYS A 109 -7.92 8.22 4.87
CA LYS A 109 -7.54 6.83 5.20
C LYS A 109 -8.38 6.26 6.33
N THR A 110 -8.67 7.06 7.35
CA THR A 110 -9.53 6.63 8.48
C THR A 110 -11.02 6.59 8.13
N VAL A 111 -11.45 7.29 7.08
CA VAL A 111 -12.87 7.43 6.68
C VAL A 111 -13.22 6.56 5.46
N ASP A 112 -12.28 5.79 4.88
CA ASP A 112 -12.59 4.88 3.77
C ASP A 112 -13.28 3.58 4.26
N PRO A 113 -14.59 3.37 3.98
CA PRO A 113 -15.29 2.14 4.36
C PRO A 113 -14.78 0.89 3.63
N ARG A 114 -13.84 1.03 2.68
CA ARG A 114 -13.20 -0.10 1.98
C ARG A 114 -12.01 -0.70 2.73
N GLN A 115 -11.30 0.05 3.57
CA GLN A 115 -10.19 -0.52 4.34
C GLN A 115 -10.66 -1.50 5.43
N ASN A 116 -11.86 -1.31 5.96
CA ASN A 116 -12.50 -2.17 6.98
C ASN A 116 -12.99 -3.55 6.44
N ARG A 117 -12.62 -3.94 5.22
CA ARG A 117 -13.04 -5.23 4.61
C ARG A 117 -12.32 -6.42 5.24
N ASP A 118 -11.08 -6.24 5.68
CA ASP A 118 -10.31 -7.32 6.28
C ASP A 118 -10.71 -7.58 7.74
N ASP A 119 -11.10 -6.53 8.46
CA ASP A 119 -11.66 -6.61 9.82
C ASP A 119 -12.97 -7.40 9.88
N LEU A 120 -13.75 -7.43 8.78
CA LEU A 120 -14.96 -8.24 8.69
C LEU A 120 -14.68 -9.70 8.28
N LYS A 121 -13.57 -9.97 7.59
CA LYS A 121 -13.20 -11.34 7.17
C LYS A 121 -12.70 -12.17 8.34
N ALA A 122 -11.92 -11.59 9.25
CA ALA A 122 -11.40 -12.29 10.43
C ALA A 122 -12.49 -12.94 11.32
N PRO A 123 -13.52 -12.22 11.82
CA PRO A 123 -14.56 -12.81 12.66
C PRO A 123 -15.43 -13.81 11.88
N ARG A 124 -15.65 -13.59 10.58
CA ARG A 124 -16.38 -14.54 9.73
C ARG A 124 -15.63 -15.86 9.54
N ARG A 125 -14.31 -15.80 9.33
CA ARG A 125 -13.45 -17.00 9.25
C ARG A 125 -13.44 -17.75 10.57
N ALA A 126 -13.28 -17.05 11.70
CA ALA A 126 -13.33 -17.65 13.02
C ALA A 126 -14.67 -18.36 13.29
N GLY A 127 -15.80 -17.74 12.91
CA GLY A 127 -17.13 -18.34 13.02
C GLY A 127 -17.30 -19.60 12.15
N ARG A 128 -16.75 -19.58 10.92
CA ARG A 128 -16.75 -20.75 10.02
C ARG A 128 -15.91 -21.89 10.58
N GLU A 129 -14.72 -21.59 11.08
CA GLU A 129 -13.83 -22.56 11.73
C GLU A 129 -14.50 -23.22 12.94
N ALA A 130 -15.14 -22.42 13.81
CA ALA A 130 -15.90 -22.94 14.95
C ALA A 130 -17.06 -23.87 14.52
N ALA A 131 -17.79 -23.50 13.45
CA ALA A 131 -18.87 -24.32 12.92
C ALA A 131 -18.38 -25.66 12.32
N VAL A 132 -17.20 -25.67 11.70
CA VAL A 132 -16.58 -26.89 11.18
C VAL A 132 -16.12 -27.78 12.32
N ILE A 133 -15.46 -27.23 13.35
CA ILE A 133 -15.07 -27.99 14.55
C ILE A 133 -16.30 -28.65 15.20
N ALA A 134 -17.42 -27.92 15.30
CA ALA A 134 -18.68 -28.49 15.79
C ALA A 134 -19.18 -29.63 14.88
N SER A 135 -19.09 -29.48 13.56
CA SER A 135 -19.48 -30.52 12.61
C SER A 135 -18.61 -31.77 12.72
N LEU A 136 -17.30 -31.63 12.94
CA LEU A 136 -16.39 -32.75 13.18
C LEU A 136 -16.71 -33.50 14.48
N ARG A 137 -17.08 -32.78 15.55
CA ARG A 137 -17.56 -33.40 16.80
C ARG A 137 -18.87 -34.17 16.58
N THR A 138 -19.79 -33.61 15.79
CA THR A 138 -21.01 -34.33 15.39
C THR A 138 -20.66 -35.60 14.64
N ILE A 139 -19.79 -35.52 13.62
CA ILE A 139 -19.34 -36.70 12.85
C ILE A 139 -18.79 -37.77 13.79
N SER A 140 -17.88 -37.41 14.69
CA SER A 140 -17.28 -38.36 15.64
C SER A 140 -18.34 -39.07 16.49
N SER A 141 -19.32 -38.35 17.03
CA SER A 141 -20.40 -38.96 17.82
C SER A 141 -21.29 -39.86 16.95
N THR A 142 -21.65 -39.42 15.75
CA THR A 142 -22.51 -40.18 14.84
C THR A 142 -21.84 -41.43 14.29
N GLN A 143 -20.51 -41.42 14.13
CA GLN A 143 -19.73 -42.59 13.72
C GLN A 143 -19.82 -43.72 14.74
N GLU A 144 -19.71 -43.39 16.03
CA GLU A 144 -19.87 -44.39 17.09
C GLU A 144 -21.29 -44.95 17.14
N GLN A 145 -22.31 -44.12 16.91
CA GLN A 145 -23.69 -44.58 16.82
C GLN A 145 -23.93 -45.49 15.59
N TYR A 146 -23.35 -45.12 14.45
CA TYR A 146 -23.44 -45.90 13.21
C TYR A 146 -22.75 -47.26 13.38
N ARG A 147 -21.54 -47.28 13.96
CA ARG A 147 -20.82 -48.50 14.28
C ARG A 147 -21.56 -49.39 15.26
N ALA A 148 -22.16 -48.81 16.31
CA ALA A 148 -22.97 -49.58 17.26
C ALA A 148 -24.18 -50.27 16.59
N ARG A 149 -24.71 -49.68 15.52
CA ARG A 149 -25.88 -50.21 14.79
C ARG A 149 -25.52 -51.18 13.67
N TYR A 150 -24.43 -50.93 12.95
CA TYR A 150 -24.10 -51.64 11.71
C TYR A 150 -22.78 -52.42 11.77
N GLY A 151 -22.01 -52.31 12.87
CA GLY A 151 -20.73 -53.00 13.07
C GLY A 151 -19.54 -52.42 12.30
N THR A 152 -19.75 -51.41 11.46
CA THR A 152 -18.73 -50.70 10.66
C THR A 152 -18.89 -49.20 10.80
N TYR A 153 -17.84 -48.42 10.54
CA TYR A 153 -17.98 -46.97 10.33
C TYR A 153 -18.57 -46.67 8.94
N GLY A 154 -19.20 -45.50 8.81
CA GLY A 154 -19.92 -45.09 7.60
C GLY A 154 -19.28 -43.91 6.88
N THR A 155 -19.51 -43.80 5.58
CA THR A 155 -19.21 -42.61 4.79
C THR A 155 -20.19 -41.46 5.08
N LEU A 156 -19.91 -40.24 4.62
CA LEU A 156 -20.82 -39.10 4.82
C LEU A 156 -22.20 -39.35 4.19
N ASP A 157 -22.23 -40.01 3.03
CA ASP A 157 -23.46 -40.35 2.33
C ASP A 157 -24.28 -41.39 3.10
N GLU A 158 -23.64 -42.41 3.66
CA GLU A 158 -24.29 -43.43 4.49
C GLU A 158 -24.83 -42.85 5.80
N LEU A 159 -24.05 -41.99 6.47
CA LEU A 159 -24.50 -41.28 7.67
C LEU A 159 -25.71 -40.38 7.37
N SER A 160 -25.71 -39.69 6.24
CA SER A 160 -26.81 -38.83 5.80
C SER A 160 -28.05 -39.64 5.46
N THR A 161 -27.90 -40.72 4.69
CA THR A 161 -28.99 -41.61 4.27
C THR A 161 -29.65 -42.29 5.47
N ALA A 162 -28.86 -42.65 6.48
CA ALA A 162 -29.35 -43.21 7.74
C ALA A 162 -29.87 -42.14 8.73
N ASN A 163 -29.92 -40.86 8.33
CA ASN A 163 -30.39 -39.71 9.13
C ASN A 163 -29.60 -39.46 10.43
N PHE A 164 -28.32 -39.82 10.47
CA PHE A 164 -27.43 -39.46 11.60
C PHE A 164 -26.89 -38.03 11.48
N ILE A 165 -26.72 -37.53 10.26
CA ILE A 165 -26.27 -36.16 9.98
C ILE A 165 -27.21 -35.46 9.02
N ASP A 166 -27.15 -34.13 9.00
CA ASP A 166 -27.93 -33.33 8.07
C ASP A 166 -27.39 -33.47 6.62
N PRO A 167 -28.25 -33.36 5.59
CA PRO A 167 -27.83 -33.52 4.20
C PRO A 167 -26.77 -32.51 3.73
N ILE A 168 -26.68 -31.33 4.35
CA ILE A 168 -25.65 -30.33 4.00
C ILE A 168 -24.27 -30.85 4.45
N LEU A 169 -24.18 -31.39 5.66
CA LEU A 169 -22.97 -32.07 6.13
C LEU A 169 -22.69 -33.35 5.33
N GLY A 170 -23.74 -34.11 4.99
CA GLY A 170 -23.66 -35.30 4.12
C GLY A 170 -23.07 -35.02 2.74
N SER A 171 -23.29 -33.82 2.19
CA SER A 171 -22.71 -33.40 0.91
C SER A 171 -21.18 -33.21 0.93
N GLY A 172 -20.56 -33.19 2.11
CA GLY A 172 -19.14 -32.88 2.28
C GLY A 172 -18.79 -31.41 2.09
N LYS A 173 -19.78 -30.50 2.01
CA LYS A 173 -19.54 -29.06 1.86
C LYS A 173 -20.33 -28.28 2.89
N LYS A 174 -19.66 -27.76 3.93
CA LYS A 174 -20.31 -26.99 5.00
C LYS A 174 -19.43 -25.85 5.48
N SER A 175 -20.04 -24.70 5.74
CA SER A 175 -19.35 -23.51 6.28
C SER A 175 -18.14 -23.01 5.47
N GLY A 176 -18.08 -23.30 4.17
CA GLY A 176 -16.96 -22.93 3.29
C GLY A 176 -15.75 -23.88 3.36
N TYR A 177 -15.98 -25.10 3.85
CA TYR A 177 -14.99 -26.17 3.94
C TYR A 177 -15.46 -27.38 3.13
N ASP A 178 -14.48 -28.06 2.53
CA ASP A 178 -14.64 -29.37 1.95
C ASP A 178 -14.28 -30.41 3.02
N ILE A 179 -15.27 -31.19 3.41
CA ILE A 179 -15.20 -32.25 4.43
C ILE A 179 -15.20 -33.58 3.69
N ARG A 180 -14.20 -34.41 3.97
CA ARG A 180 -14.06 -35.75 3.42
C ARG A 180 -13.91 -36.75 4.55
N ILE A 181 -14.43 -37.95 4.33
CA ILE A 181 -14.30 -39.04 5.28
C ILE A 181 -13.83 -40.29 4.54
N TRP A 182 -12.92 -41.01 5.17
CA TRP A 182 -12.55 -42.37 4.81
C TRP A 182 -12.96 -43.26 5.97
N ALA A 183 -13.89 -44.17 5.73
CA ALA A 183 -14.41 -45.09 6.72
C ALA A 183 -14.13 -46.53 6.29
N TYR A 184 -13.69 -47.33 7.26
CA TYR A 184 -13.43 -48.75 7.17
C TYR A 184 -14.14 -49.47 8.33
N GLU A 185 -14.01 -50.78 8.43
CA GLU A 185 -14.69 -51.57 9.47
C GLU A 185 -14.33 -51.13 10.89
N ASN A 186 -13.04 -50.88 11.16
CA ASN A 186 -12.53 -50.56 12.50
C ASN A 186 -11.85 -49.20 12.61
N GLU A 187 -11.72 -48.46 11.51
CA GLU A 187 -11.02 -47.19 11.48
C GLU A 187 -11.79 -46.19 10.64
N TRP A 188 -11.75 -44.93 11.02
CA TRP A 188 -12.19 -43.84 10.17
C TRP A 188 -11.32 -42.60 10.39
N THR A 189 -11.24 -41.79 9.35
CA THR A 189 -10.57 -40.50 9.35
C THR A 189 -11.41 -39.49 8.61
N CYS A 190 -11.43 -38.25 9.08
CA CYS A 190 -12.12 -37.15 8.46
C CYS A 190 -11.21 -35.94 8.36
N THR A 191 -11.14 -35.35 7.17
CA THR A 191 -10.44 -34.10 6.91
C THR A 191 -11.44 -33.02 6.56
N ALA A 192 -11.18 -31.80 6.99
CA ALA A 192 -11.91 -30.61 6.62
C ALA A 192 -10.92 -29.52 6.20
N VAL A 193 -10.92 -29.16 4.92
CA VAL A 193 -10.03 -28.15 4.36
C VAL A 193 -10.83 -26.94 3.86
N PRO A 194 -10.33 -25.70 4.00
CA PRO A 194 -11.03 -24.53 3.52
C PRO A 194 -11.12 -24.55 1.98
N GLN A 195 -12.30 -24.25 1.43
CA GLN A 195 -12.50 -24.15 -0.03
C GLN A 195 -11.63 -23.06 -0.67
N THR A 196 -11.44 -21.94 0.04
CA THR A 196 -10.54 -20.87 -0.35
C THR A 196 -9.72 -20.45 0.86
N THR A 197 -8.48 -20.91 0.93
CA THR A 197 -7.53 -20.54 2.00
C THR A 197 -7.39 -19.02 2.09
N GLY A 198 -7.48 -18.49 3.30
CA GLY A 198 -7.43 -17.06 3.58
C GLY A 198 -8.78 -16.34 3.46
N GLU A 199 -9.79 -16.94 2.82
CA GLU A 199 -11.13 -16.35 2.69
C GLU A 199 -12.20 -17.13 3.46
N THR A 200 -12.32 -18.45 3.23
CA THR A 200 -13.30 -19.29 3.93
C THR A 200 -12.76 -19.80 5.26
N GLY A 201 -11.44 -19.95 5.36
CA GLY A 201 -10.73 -20.36 6.56
C GLY A 201 -9.22 -20.25 6.39
N THR A 202 -8.49 -20.30 7.50
CA THR A 202 -7.02 -20.28 7.51
C THR A 202 -6.45 -21.62 7.98
N ARG A 203 -7.23 -22.41 8.71
CA ARG A 203 -6.80 -23.71 9.25
C ARG A 203 -7.45 -24.87 8.52
N GLY A 204 -6.72 -25.98 8.38
CA GLY A 204 -7.32 -27.28 8.06
C GLY A 204 -7.58 -28.05 9.35
N PHE A 205 -8.57 -28.93 9.37
CA PHE A 205 -8.87 -29.80 10.51
C PHE A 205 -8.88 -31.28 10.15
N TYR A 206 -8.40 -32.12 11.06
CA TYR A 206 -8.36 -33.57 10.97
C TYR A 206 -8.99 -34.15 12.22
N VAL A 207 -9.71 -35.26 12.10
CA VAL A 207 -10.13 -36.09 13.23
C VAL A 207 -10.15 -37.55 12.78
N ASP A 208 -9.84 -38.45 13.69
CA ASP A 208 -9.91 -39.90 13.48
C ASP A 208 -10.79 -40.55 14.55
N HIS A 209 -10.84 -41.87 14.54
CA HIS A 209 -11.54 -42.68 15.53
C HIS A 209 -11.10 -42.47 16.99
N SER A 210 -9.97 -41.80 17.26
CA SER A 210 -9.62 -41.38 18.63
C SER A 210 -10.45 -40.20 19.14
N GLY A 211 -11.14 -39.48 18.26
CA GLY A 211 -11.90 -38.27 18.57
C GLY A 211 -11.04 -37.02 18.77
N VAL A 212 -9.72 -37.12 18.66
CA VAL A 212 -8.80 -35.98 18.80
C VAL A 212 -8.82 -35.15 17.52
N ILE A 213 -9.25 -33.89 17.65
CA ILE A 213 -9.22 -32.94 16.54
C ILE A 213 -7.80 -32.36 16.44
N ARG A 214 -7.22 -32.38 15.25
CA ARG A 214 -5.92 -31.83 14.92
C ARG A 214 -6.04 -30.77 13.85
N PHE A 215 -5.06 -29.87 13.72
CA PHE A 215 -5.15 -28.77 12.78
C PHE A 215 -3.83 -28.39 12.10
N THR A 216 -3.93 -27.74 10.95
CA THR A 216 -2.86 -27.02 10.25
C THR A 216 -3.13 -25.52 10.28
N THR A 217 -2.09 -24.69 10.18
CA THR A 217 -2.22 -23.21 10.24
C THR A 217 -2.28 -22.52 8.89
N ASP A 218 -2.06 -23.26 7.80
CA ASP A 218 -1.94 -22.77 6.43
C ASP A 218 -3.07 -23.25 5.52
N GLY A 219 -4.03 -24.01 6.06
CA GLY A 219 -5.15 -24.57 5.30
C GLY A 219 -4.78 -25.78 4.45
N SER A 220 -3.53 -26.28 4.55
CA SER A 220 -3.13 -27.55 3.96
C SER A 220 -3.88 -28.72 4.61
N GLU A 221 -3.96 -29.85 3.92
CA GLU A 221 -4.64 -31.04 4.44
C GLU A 221 -3.89 -31.58 5.68
N PRO A 222 -4.53 -31.56 6.87
CA PRO A 222 -3.91 -32.06 8.10
C PRO A 222 -3.86 -33.59 8.14
N THR A 223 -2.95 -34.11 8.96
CA THR A 223 -2.73 -35.56 9.13
C THR A 223 -2.81 -35.94 10.61
N GLN A 224 -2.69 -37.24 10.92
CA GLN A 224 -2.64 -37.70 12.31
C GLN A 224 -1.46 -37.10 13.10
N ASN A 225 -0.40 -36.65 12.42
CA ASN A 225 0.78 -36.07 13.06
C ASN A 225 0.66 -34.56 13.26
N SER A 226 -0.43 -33.94 12.82
CA SER A 226 -0.68 -32.51 13.02
C SER A 226 -0.93 -32.20 14.51
N PRO A 227 -0.63 -30.98 14.98
CA PRO A 227 -0.89 -30.56 16.35
C PRO A 227 -2.35 -30.76 16.75
N ALA A 228 -2.58 -31.23 17.98
CA ALA A 228 -3.92 -31.34 18.54
C ALA A 228 -4.50 -29.94 18.83
N LEU A 229 -5.81 -29.82 18.63
CA LEU A 229 -6.59 -28.67 19.03
C LEU A 229 -6.95 -28.86 20.51
N ASP A 230 -6.30 -28.10 21.39
CA ASP A 230 -6.59 -28.05 22.83
C ASP A 230 -8.03 -27.58 23.14
#